data_AF-A0A1D9FUP5-F1
#
_entry.id   AF-A0A1D9FUP5-F1
#
_cell.length_a   1.000
_cell.length_b   1.000
_cell.length_c   1.000
_cell.angle_alpha   90.00
_cell.angle_beta   90.00
_cell.angle_gamma   90.00
#
_symmetry.space_group_name_H-M   'P 1'
#
loop_
_entity.id
_entity.type
_entity.pdbx_description
1 polymer ?
#
loop_
_entity_poly.entity_id
_entity_poly.type
_entity_poly.pdbx_seq_one_letter_code
_entity_poly.pdbx_strand_id
1 'polypeptide(L)'
;MNPYTILNQTQCQRVSDGVILPLLSGCESATRQLVLVWPQLGDFDSLEYAWWLQREAKRLQGEGIVIRAVGIGNRDSVDTPRPGRTGILASMGLLV
;
A
#
# COMPACT_ATOMS: atom_id res chain seq x y z
N MET A 1 -10.24 9.67 17.16
CA MET A 1 -10.10 9.35 15.73
C MET A 1 -9.72 7.88 15.61
N ASN A 2 -10.45 7.06 14.85
CA ASN A 2 -10.18 5.61 14.75
C ASN A 2 -9.34 5.33 13.48
N PRO A 3 -8.10 4.81 13.60
CA PRO A 3 -7.25 4.50 12.46
C PRO A 3 -7.91 3.58 11.44
N TYR A 4 -8.70 2.61 11.87
CA TYR A 4 -9.42 1.71 10.98
C TYR A 4 -10.43 2.45 10.11
N THR A 5 -11.18 3.39 10.69
CA THR A 5 -12.16 4.20 9.93
C THR A 5 -11.48 5.01 8.84
N ILE A 6 -10.30 5.58 9.12
CA ILE A 6 -9.50 6.29 8.11
C ILE A 6 -9.12 5.32 6.99
N LEU A 7 -8.46 4.21 7.33
CA LEU A 7 -7.98 3.23 6.34
C LEU A 7 -9.11 2.65 5.48
N ASN A 8 -10.29 2.44 6.06
CA ASN A 8 -11.46 1.92 5.35
C ASN A 8 -12.08 2.94 4.38
N GLN A 9 -11.94 4.24 4.65
CA GLN A 9 -12.43 5.32 3.78
C GLN A 9 -11.37 5.80 2.78
N THR A 10 -10.09 5.47 3.01
CA THR A 10 -8.97 5.86 2.15
C THR A 10 -9.01 5.14 0.81
N GLN A 11 -8.83 5.92 -0.26
CA GLN A 11 -8.55 5.42 -1.60
C GLN A 11 -7.07 5.65 -1.93
N CYS A 12 -6.44 4.66 -2.57
CA CYS A 12 -5.04 4.73 -3.00
C CYS A 12 -4.92 4.37 -4.47
N GLN A 13 -3.96 4.98 -5.16
CA GLN A 13 -3.57 4.56 -6.49
C GLN A 13 -2.72 3.29 -6.38
N ARG A 14 -3.06 2.22 -7.09
CA ARG A 14 -2.25 1.01 -7.11
C ARG A 14 -1.03 1.20 -8.01
N VAL A 15 0.15 0.82 -7.52
CA VAL A 15 1.42 1.01 -8.23
C VAL A 15 1.48 0.20 -9.53
N SER A 16 0.91 -1.01 -9.56
CA SER A 16 1.02 -1.93 -10.70
C SER A 16 0.31 -1.42 -11.97
N ASP A 17 -0.87 -0.84 -11.82
CA ASP A 17 -1.78 -0.52 -12.94
C ASP A 17 -2.30 0.93 -12.92
N GLY A 18 -2.00 1.68 -11.85
CA GLY A 18 -2.45 3.07 -11.71
C GLY A 18 -3.92 3.23 -11.36
N VAL A 19 -4.66 2.15 -11.11
CA VAL A 19 -6.09 2.21 -10.77
C VAL A 19 -6.27 2.71 -9.34
N ILE A 20 -7.23 3.62 -9.13
CA ILE A 20 -7.60 4.13 -7.80
C ILE A 20 -8.67 3.21 -7.21
N LEU A 21 -8.38 2.64 -6.05
CA LEU A 21 -9.29 1.71 -5.36
C LEU A 21 -9.27 1.96 -3.84
N PRO A 22 -10.31 1.53 -3.11
CA PRO A 22 -10.27 1.52 -1.65
C PRO A 22 -9.08 0.71 -1.14
N LEU A 23 -8.37 1.23 -0.13
CA LEU A 23 -7.17 0.60 0.40
C LEU A 23 -7.40 -0.84 0.89
N LEU A 24 -8.57 -1.08 1.48
CA LEU A 24 -8.95 -2.38 2.05
C LEU A 24 -9.77 -3.25 1.08
N SER A 25 -9.80 -2.92 -0.22
CA SER A 25 -10.45 -3.76 -1.24
C SER A 25 -9.79 -5.14 -1.31
N GLY A 26 -10.59 -6.22 -1.41
CA GLY A 26 -10.06 -7.59 -1.49
C GLY A 26 -9.57 -8.13 -0.14
N CYS A 27 -9.98 -7.53 0.98
CA CYS A 27 -9.67 -7.97 2.33
C CYS A 27 -10.88 -8.58 3.05
N GLU A 28 -12.02 -8.75 2.37
CA GLU A 28 -13.31 -9.07 2.98
C GLU A 28 -13.33 -10.46 3.61
N SER A 29 -12.56 -11.40 3.06
CA SER A 29 -12.45 -12.77 3.54
C SER A 29 -11.31 -12.99 4.54
N ALA A 30 -10.51 -11.96 4.85
CA ALA A 30 -9.34 -12.10 5.71
C ALA A 30 -9.73 -12.01 7.20
N THR A 31 -9.21 -12.93 8.01
CA THR A 31 -9.39 -12.92 9.46
C THR A 31 -8.69 -11.73 10.10
N ARG A 32 -7.53 -11.34 9.55
CA ARG A 32 -6.74 -10.20 10.03
C ARG A 32 -6.16 -9.43 8.86
N GLN A 33 -6.00 -8.12 9.05
CA GLN A 33 -5.43 -7.22 8.07
C GLN A 33 -4.16 -6.59 8.65
N LEU A 34 -3.04 -6.76 7.95
CA LEU A 34 -1.78 -6.09 8.26
C LEU A 34 -1.60 -4.94 7.28
N VAL A 35 -1.74 -3.71 7.76
CA VAL A 35 -1.52 -2.51 6.95
C VAL A 35 -0.19 -1.88 7.35
N LEU A 36 0.70 -1.74 6.38
CA LEU A 36 2.02 -1.13 6.52
C LEU A 36 1.99 0.22 5.82
N VAL A 37 2.34 1.28 6.55
CA VAL A 37 2.39 2.64 6.01
C VAL A 37 3.86 3.07 5.96
N TRP A 38 4.36 3.34 4.76
CA TRP A 38 5.75 3.75 4.51
C TRP A 38 5.81 5.24 4.20
N PRO A 39 6.78 5.97 4.79
CA PRO A 39 6.85 7.43 4.70
C PRO A 39 7.19 7.95 3.30
N GLN A 40 7.93 7.19 2.49
CA GLN A 40 8.31 7.59 1.14
C GLN A 40 8.25 6.41 0.18
N LEU A 41 7.47 6.55 -0.90
CA LEU A 41 7.45 5.61 -2.00
C LEU A 41 8.81 5.59 -2.70
N GLY A 42 9.46 4.42 -2.75
CA GLY A 42 10.74 4.24 -3.46
C GLY A 42 11.99 4.55 -2.63
N ASP A 43 11.87 4.73 -1.31
CA ASP A 43 13.03 4.76 -0.43
C ASP A 43 13.71 3.38 -0.37
N PHE A 44 15.03 3.35 -0.32
CA PHE A 44 15.83 2.12 -0.44
C PHE A 44 15.49 1.12 0.68
N ASP A 45 15.30 1.61 1.90
CA ASP A 45 14.93 0.79 3.06
C ASP A 45 13.58 0.10 2.86
N SER A 46 12.65 0.73 2.13
CA SER A 46 11.31 0.16 1.88
C SER A 46 11.34 -1.05 0.94
N LEU A 47 12.33 -1.15 0.05
CA LEU A 47 12.42 -2.26 -0.91
C LEU A 47 12.84 -3.57 -0.22
N GLU A 48 13.77 -3.52 0.73
CA GLU A 48 14.19 -4.69 1.48
C GLU A 48 13.03 -5.25 2.31
N TYR A 49 12.26 -4.39 2.99
CA TYR A 49 11.06 -4.81 3.71
C TYR A 49 10.02 -5.41 2.76
N ALA A 50 9.79 -4.82 1.59
CA ALA A 50 8.89 -5.36 0.57
C ALA A 50 9.29 -6.79 0.18
N TRP A 51 10.59 -7.01 -0.03
CA TRP A 51 11.13 -8.31 -0.43
C TRP A 51 10.93 -9.38 0.65
N TRP A 52 11.23 -9.07 1.90
CA TRP A 52 10.99 -9.99 3.02
C TRP A 52 9.51 -10.31 3.21
N LEU A 53 8.63 -9.30 3.08
CA LEU A 53 7.19 -9.51 3.17
C LEU A 53 6.66 -10.39 2.05
N GLN A 54 7.16 -10.20 0.82
CA GLN A 54 6.78 -11.04 -0.32
C GLN A 54 7.16 -12.50 -0.09
N ARG A 55 8.34 -12.74 0.49
CA ARG A 55 8.80 -14.09 0.81
C ARG A 55 7.88 -14.81 1.80
N GLU A 56 7.39 -14.09 2.81
CA GLU A 56 6.51 -14.63 3.86
C GLU A 56 5.01 -14.55 3.53
N ALA A 57 4.64 -13.90 2.42
CA ALA A 57 3.25 -13.59 2.09
C ALA A 57 2.36 -14.83 2.03
N LYS A 58 2.83 -15.92 1.41
CA LYS A 58 2.06 -17.18 1.33
C LYS A 58 1.79 -17.80 2.70
N ARG A 59 2.77 -17.73 3.61
CA ARG A 59 2.62 -18.23 4.98
C ARG A 59 1.59 -17.40 5.73
N LEU A 60 1.69 -16.08 5.66
CA LEU A 60 0.76 -15.16 6.30
C LEU A 60 -0.66 -15.30 5.74
N GLN A 61 -0.81 -15.49 4.43
CA GLN A 61 -2.10 -15.76 3.80
C GLN A 61 -2.70 -17.09 4.28
N GLY A 62 -1.88 -18.14 4.42
CA GLY A 62 -2.30 -19.42 5.02
C GLY A 62 -2.79 -19.29 6.47
N GLU A 63 -2.30 -18.28 7.20
CA GLU A 63 -2.74 -17.92 8.55
C GLU A 63 -3.97 -16.97 8.55
N GLY A 64 -4.53 -16.65 7.37
CA GLY A 64 -5.68 -15.76 7.22
C GLY A 64 -5.33 -14.28 7.39
N ILE A 65 -4.06 -13.91 7.24
CA ILE A 65 -3.56 -12.53 7.31
C ILE A 65 -3.37 -11.99 5.89
N VAL A 66 -4.08 -10.91 5.58
CA VAL A 66 -3.89 -10.17 4.33
C VAL A 66 -3.01 -8.95 4.56
N ILE A 67 -2.07 -8.69 3.64
CA ILE A 67 -1.11 -7.60 3.76
C ILE A 67 -1.49 -6.46 2.81
N ARG A 68 -1.38 -5.21 3.27
CA ARG A 68 -1.49 -4.00 2.46
C ARG A 68 -0.32 -3.07 2.76
N ALA A 69 0.49 -2.77 1.76
CA ALA A 69 1.57 -1.79 1.87
C ALA A 69 1.17 -0.49 1.16
N VAL A 70 1.30 0.63 1.86
CA VAL A 70 0.97 1.97 1.36
C VAL A 70 2.20 2.86 1.50
N GLY A 71 2.72 3.33 0.37
CA GLY A 71 3.71 4.38 0.35
C GLY A 71 3.03 5.74 0.28
N ILE A 72 3.50 6.68 1.10
CA ILE A 72 3.16 8.09 0.97
C ILE A 72 4.14 8.71 -0.04
N GLY A 73 3.63 9.41 -1.06
CA GLY A 73 4.50 10.08 -2.03
C GLY A 73 3.97 10.07 -3.45
N ASN A 74 4.54 10.93 -4.29
CA ASN A 74 4.14 11.04 -5.68
C ASN A 74 4.92 10.04 -6.55
N ARG A 75 4.19 9.24 -7.33
CA ARG A 75 4.77 8.36 -8.37
C ARG A 75 5.53 9.16 -9.43
N ASP A 76 5.13 10.40 -9.68
CA ASP A 76 5.73 11.30 -10.67
C ASP A 76 7.01 11.99 -10.19
N SER A 77 7.49 11.70 -8.96
CA SER A 77 8.74 12.27 -8.46
C SER A 77 10.01 11.72 -9.14
N VAL A 78 9.87 10.79 -10.09
CA VAL A 78 10.89 10.59 -11.14
C VAL A 78 10.64 11.64 -12.23
N ASP A 79 11.20 12.82 -11.98
CA ASP A 79 11.42 13.97 -12.88
C ASP A 79 10.26 14.40 -13.80
N THR A 80 9.30 15.16 -13.25
CA THR A 80 8.88 16.44 -13.87
C THR A 80 8.03 17.28 -12.90
N PRO A 81 8.36 18.55 -12.64
CA PRO A 81 7.61 19.37 -11.69
C PRO A 81 6.35 19.95 -12.34
N ARG A 82 5.19 19.79 -11.69
CA ARG A 82 4.00 20.62 -11.94
C ARG A 82 3.44 21.15 -10.62
N PRO A 83 3.06 22.43 -10.54
CA PRO A 83 2.55 23.03 -9.31
C PRO A 83 1.08 22.63 -9.08
N GLY A 84 0.77 22.17 -7.87
CA GLY A 84 -0.61 22.15 -7.35
C GLY A 84 -1.30 20.79 -7.17
N ARG A 85 -0.63 19.72 -6.73
CA ARG A 85 -1.31 18.43 -6.48
C ARG A 85 -1.17 17.88 -5.06
N THR A 86 -2.35 17.66 -4.46
CA THR A 86 -2.63 16.89 -3.24
C THR A 86 -1.84 15.59 -3.23
N GLY A 87 -1.22 15.28 -2.09
CA GLY A 87 -0.36 14.10 -1.90
C GLY A 87 -1.03 12.83 -2.42
N ILE A 88 -0.39 12.17 -3.37
CA ILE A 88 -0.83 10.88 -3.88
C ILE A 88 -0.42 9.83 -2.85
N LEU A 89 -1.38 8.99 -2.44
CA LEU A 89 -1.10 7.76 -1.69
C LEU A 89 -1.02 6.63 -2.70
N ALA A 90 0.14 6.01 -2.81
CA ALA A 90 0.38 4.90 -3.71
C ALA A 90 0.36 3.59 -2.90
N SER A 91 -0.60 2.73 -3.18
CA SER A 91 -0.60 1.37 -2.66
C SER A 91 0.33 0.51 -3.52
N MET A 92 1.40 -0.01 -2.92
CA MET A 92 2.10 -1.14 -3.52
C MET A 92 1.16 -2.32 -3.39
N GLY A 93 0.41 -2.57 -4.45
CA GLY A 93 -0.36 -3.79 -4.62
C GLY A 93 0.62 -4.95 -4.64
N LEU A 94 0.98 -5.47 -3.47
CA LEU A 94 1.53 -6.81 -3.36
C LEU A 94 0.33 -7.74 -3.55
N LEU A 95 -0.06 -7.92 -4.80
CA LEU A 95 -0.99 -8.97 -5.18
C LEU A 95 -0.19 -10.27 -5.04
N VAL A 96 -0.44 -10.99 -3.94
CA VAL A 96 -0.12 -12.41 -3.81
C VAL A 96 -1.42 -13.16 -3.77
#